data_AF-A0AAD5V1A8-F1
#
_entry.id   AF-A0AAD5V1A8-F1
#
_cell.length_a   1.000
_cell.length_b   1.000
_cell.length_c   1.000
_cell.angle_alpha   90.00
_cell.angle_beta   90.00
_cell.angle_gamma   90.00
#
_symmetry.space_group_name_H-M   'P 1'
#
loop_
_entity.id
_entity.type
_entity.pdbx_description
1 polymer ?
#
loop_
_entity_poly.entity_id
_entity_poly.type
_entity_poly.pdbx_seq_one_letter_code
_entity_poly.pdbx_strand_id
1 'polypeptide(L)'
;MESPSTSYPTTPCAYYSVPQEAERNGHFLPADTPPPPRQDPPIDDWSPFENRPTFEYAELVFEKTMFNDVGEVLATIDEIPHGDLTWSSFNISYNGQIDADSPSWMHETYTIHTRDTLAVQRQLISNWDFVNGFDYVPFRTYKPDGTRTWSNLMSGHWAWKQADKVAEDPLTHGAMLCPIILGSDKTTVSVATGNSEFHPVYMSSGNLRNEMRRGHCDAVVPIAFLSIPKTCREHERQDDFRMFRRQLYHASLVHILQPLREGMTVPQVVLCPDGHYRRAIFELGPFIADYPEQVLLAGIVQGWCPKCLASNKTLDNIGPPRFRALTEELCGIHTEQQLWDAFGIVGPIKPFITEFPRADIHELISPDILHQLIKGTFKDHIVSWVEGYIKAAHPPAEAQWIMDDIDRREAFFIDGLFLC
;
A
#
# COMPACT_ATOMS: atom_id res chain seq x y z
N MET A 1 -18.35 24.97 8.16
CA MET A 1 -17.56 25.41 9.33
C MET A 1 -16.13 25.04 9.03
N GLU A 2 -15.29 26.02 8.71
CA GLU A 2 -13.86 25.79 8.49
C GLU A 2 -13.26 25.26 9.81
N SER A 3 -12.64 24.08 9.73
CA SER A 3 -11.86 23.53 10.83
C SER A 3 -10.60 24.39 11.00
N PRO A 4 -10.30 24.88 12.21
CA PRO A 4 -9.12 25.69 12.42
C PRO A 4 -7.88 24.79 12.28
N SER A 5 -7.02 25.09 11.30
CA SER A 5 -5.70 24.50 11.14
C SER A 5 -4.82 24.91 12.33
N THR A 6 -4.88 24.11 13.39
CA THR A 6 -3.95 24.25 14.53
C THR A 6 -2.60 23.70 14.11
N SER A 7 -1.76 24.54 13.50
CA SER A 7 -0.37 24.21 13.22
C SER A 7 0.41 24.16 14.53
N TYR A 8 0.69 22.94 15.01
CA TYR A 8 1.58 22.70 16.15
C TYR A 8 3.04 22.97 15.75
N PRO A 9 3.91 23.38 16.69
CA PRO A 9 5.32 23.58 16.41
C PRO A 9 5.95 22.29 15.88
N THR A 10 6.64 22.40 14.74
CA THR A 10 7.37 21.31 14.09
C THR A 10 8.87 21.44 14.34
N THR A 11 9.52 20.32 14.61
CA THR A 11 10.99 20.26 14.67
C THR A 11 11.50 19.36 13.55
N PRO A 12 12.34 19.87 12.63
CA PRO A 12 12.95 19.07 11.56
C PRO A 12 14.03 18.13 12.13
N CYS A 13 14.45 17.17 11.29
CA CYS A 13 15.45 16.18 11.69
C CYS A 13 16.81 16.79 12.07
N ALA A 14 17.37 16.36 13.20
CA ALA A 14 18.60 16.92 13.77
C ALA A 14 19.87 16.54 12.98
N TYR A 15 19.85 15.42 12.25
CA TYR A 15 20.98 14.92 11.45
C TYR A 15 20.67 14.87 9.95
N TYR A 16 19.40 14.99 9.58
CA TYR A 16 18.96 15.00 8.20
C TYR A 16 18.55 16.42 7.82
N SER A 17 19.40 17.09 7.05
CA SER A 17 19.16 18.43 6.52
C SER A 17 18.00 18.43 5.53
N VAL A 18 17.38 19.60 5.32
CA VAL A 18 16.43 19.81 4.21
C VAL A 18 17.08 19.29 2.91
N PRO A 19 16.40 18.42 2.13
CA PRO A 19 16.90 17.91 0.87
C PRO A 19 17.37 19.05 -0.01
N GLN A 20 18.60 18.94 -0.50
CA GLN A 20 19.19 19.98 -1.31
C GLN A 20 18.55 19.97 -2.69
N GLU A 21 18.12 21.15 -3.12
CA GLU A 21 17.67 21.38 -4.48
C GLU A 21 18.81 21.07 -5.46
N ALA A 22 18.44 20.59 -6.63
CA ALA A 22 19.39 20.21 -7.66
C ALA A 22 18.97 20.77 -9.01
N GLU A 23 19.94 20.88 -9.90
CA GLU A 23 19.67 20.99 -11.33
C GLU A 23 19.11 19.67 -11.88
N ARG A 24 18.55 19.71 -13.09
CA ARG A 24 18.06 18.51 -13.80
C ARG A 24 19.15 17.44 -14.01
N ASN A 25 20.44 17.85 -14.03
CA ASN A 25 21.59 16.95 -14.15
C ASN A 25 22.03 16.34 -12.80
N GLY A 26 21.40 16.73 -11.68
CA GLY A 26 21.68 16.21 -10.34
C GLY A 26 22.73 16.97 -9.54
N HIS A 27 23.31 18.06 -10.06
CA HIS A 27 24.20 18.92 -9.28
C HIS A 27 23.40 19.76 -8.29
N PHE A 28 23.86 19.81 -7.04
CA PHE A 28 23.20 20.60 -6.00
C PHE A 28 23.28 22.10 -6.28
N LEU A 29 22.17 22.79 -6.03
CA LEU A 29 22.04 24.23 -6.14
C LEU A 29 22.43 24.93 -4.83
N PRO A 30 22.86 26.21 -4.89
CA PRO A 30 22.94 27.05 -3.71
C PRO A 30 21.58 27.14 -3.00
N ALA A 31 21.60 27.30 -1.68
CA ALA A 31 20.38 27.54 -0.90
C ALA A 31 19.61 28.75 -1.46
N ASP A 32 18.27 28.67 -1.42
CA ASP A 32 17.32 29.71 -1.86
C ASP A 32 17.33 29.98 -3.39
N THR A 33 17.71 29.01 -4.21
CA THR A 33 17.64 29.13 -5.67
C THR A 33 16.17 29.10 -6.12
N PRO A 34 15.68 30.08 -6.90
CA PRO A 34 14.31 30.07 -7.37
C PRO A 34 14.04 28.86 -8.28
N PRO A 35 12.84 28.25 -8.24
CA PRO A 35 12.52 27.13 -9.10
C PRO A 35 12.64 27.55 -10.57
N PRO A 36 12.96 26.60 -11.46
CA PRO A 36 12.93 26.87 -12.90
C PRO A 36 11.55 27.41 -13.31
N PRO A 37 11.48 28.27 -14.35
CA PRO A 37 10.23 28.86 -14.79
C PRO A 37 9.18 27.78 -15.04
N ARG A 38 8.02 27.95 -14.41
CA ARG A 38 6.88 27.06 -14.54
C ARG A 38 6.48 27.00 -16.02
N GLN A 39 6.58 25.81 -16.62
CA GLN A 39 5.92 25.54 -17.90
C GLN A 39 4.47 25.20 -17.59
N ASP A 40 3.70 26.24 -17.30
CA ASP A 40 2.27 26.05 -17.16
C ASP A 40 1.68 25.57 -18.47
N PRO A 41 0.85 24.51 -18.46
CA PRO A 41 -0.13 24.31 -19.50
C PRO A 41 -0.84 25.66 -19.69
N PRO A 42 -0.88 26.22 -20.91
CA PRO A 42 -1.58 27.49 -21.10
C PRO A 42 -3.05 27.33 -20.67
N ILE A 43 -3.72 28.43 -20.31
CA ILE A 43 -5.08 28.42 -19.72
C ILE A 43 -6.13 27.71 -20.61
N ASP A 44 -5.79 27.48 -21.87
CA ASP A 44 -6.55 26.76 -22.88
C ASP A 44 -6.03 25.33 -23.14
N ASP A 45 -5.13 24.80 -22.32
CA ASP A 45 -4.66 23.43 -22.39
C ASP A 45 -5.63 22.51 -21.66
N TRP A 46 -6.57 21.97 -22.44
CA TRP A 46 -7.57 21.01 -22.00
C TRP A 46 -7.10 19.56 -22.14
N SER A 47 -5.80 19.35 -22.40
CA SER A 47 -5.22 18.01 -22.53
C SER A 47 -5.60 17.14 -21.32
N PRO A 48 -6.09 15.90 -21.54
CA PRO A 48 -6.03 15.11 -22.78
C PRO A 48 -7.12 15.43 -23.83
N PHE A 49 -8.01 16.37 -23.56
CA PHE A 49 -9.12 16.73 -24.43
C PHE A 49 -8.73 17.86 -25.39
N GLU A 50 -9.23 17.77 -26.62
CA GLU A 50 -8.94 18.74 -27.68
C GLU A 50 -9.35 20.17 -27.31
N ASN A 51 -10.35 20.34 -26.44
CA ASN A 51 -10.85 21.62 -25.98
C ASN A 51 -11.81 21.46 -24.77
N ARG A 52 -12.15 22.60 -24.15
CA ARG A 52 -13.07 22.69 -23.01
C ARG A 52 -14.42 21.99 -23.22
N PRO A 53 -15.15 22.19 -24.34
CA PRO A 53 -16.38 21.45 -24.60
C PRO A 53 -16.21 19.92 -24.54
N THR A 54 -15.11 19.38 -25.05
CA THR A 54 -14.85 17.94 -25.04
C THR A 54 -14.56 17.43 -23.63
N PHE A 55 -13.85 18.22 -22.81
CA PHE A 55 -13.67 17.95 -21.38
C PHE A 55 -15.00 17.96 -20.62
N GLU A 56 -15.80 19.02 -20.76
CA GLU A 56 -17.10 19.16 -20.08
C GLU A 56 -18.10 18.07 -20.55
N TYR A 57 -18.00 17.61 -21.79
CA TYR A 57 -18.78 16.48 -22.31
C TYR A 57 -18.33 15.16 -21.69
N ALA A 58 -17.02 14.89 -21.58
CA ALA A 58 -16.49 13.69 -20.94
C ALA A 58 -16.81 13.65 -19.44
N GLU A 59 -16.72 14.79 -18.76
CA GLU A 59 -17.14 14.97 -17.35
C GLU A 59 -18.63 14.72 -17.19
N LEU A 60 -19.47 15.30 -18.05
CA LEU A 60 -20.92 15.08 -18.05
C LEU A 60 -21.30 13.62 -18.34
N VAL A 61 -20.56 12.94 -19.22
CA VAL A 61 -20.71 11.51 -19.49
C VAL A 61 -20.32 10.71 -18.25
N PHE A 62 -19.12 10.93 -17.69
CA PHE A 62 -18.64 10.27 -16.48
C PHE A 62 -19.58 10.43 -15.27
N GLU A 63 -20.14 11.62 -15.06
CA GLU A 63 -21.08 11.90 -13.97
C GLU A 63 -22.50 11.36 -14.22
N LYS A 64 -22.89 11.05 -15.48
CA LYS A 64 -24.28 10.69 -15.84
C LYS A 64 -24.47 9.39 -16.63
N THR A 65 -23.47 8.52 -16.74
CA THR A 65 -23.45 7.53 -17.82
C THR A 65 -24.67 6.63 -17.99
N MET A 66 -25.25 6.70 -19.21
CA MET A 66 -25.79 5.56 -19.95
C MET A 66 -24.80 5.19 -21.06
N PHE A 67 -23.93 4.21 -20.81
CA PHE A 67 -23.25 3.47 -21.87
C PHE A 67 -24.11 2.26 -22.26
N ASN A 68 -24.20 1.94 -23.55
CA ASN A 68 -25.06 0.85 -24.04
C ASN A 68 -24.32 -0.50 -24.12
N ASP A 69 -22.99 -0.49 -24.10
CA ASP A 69 -22.13 -1.67 -24.27
C ASP A 69 -20.73 -1.43 -23.65
N VAL A 70 -20.13 -2.48 -23.11
CA VAL A 70 -18.79 -2.47 -22.49
C VAL A 70 -17.69 -2.23 -23.53
N GLY A 71 -17.88 -2.68 -24.78
CA GLY A 71 -16.92 -2.49 -25.87
C GLY A 71 -16.72 -1.02 -26.24
N GLU A 72 -17.79 -0.24 -26.27
CA GLU A 72 -17.76 1.20 -26.56
C GLU A 72 -17.03 2.00 -25.46
N VAL A 73 -17.17 1.57 -24.19
CA VAL A 73 -16.43 2.15 -23.06
C VAL A 73 -14.94 1.86 -23.17
N LEU A 74 -14.57 0.60 -23.44
CA LEU A 74 -13.17 0.19 -23.54
C LEU A 74 -12.47 0.85 -24.73
N ALA A 75 -13.13 0.93 -25.89
CA ALA A 75 -12.59 1.63 -27.05
C ALA A 75 -12.37 3.13 -26.79
N THR A 76 -13.30 3.79 -26.10
CA THR A 76 -13.16 5.20 -25.73
C THR A 76 -12.02 5.42 -24.74
N ILE A 77 -11.83 4.50 -23.77
CA ILE A 77 -10.70 4.53 -22.82
C ILE A 77 -9.36 4.33 -23.56
N ASP A 78 -9.31 3.39 -24.50
CA ASP A 78 -8.11 3.07 -25.29
C ASP A 78 -7.75 4.18 -26.29
N GLU A 79 -8.71 5.02 -26.70
CA GLU A 79 -8.50 6.18 -27.57
C GLU A 79 -7.94 7.41 -26.83
N ILE A 80 -7.90 7.44 -25.49
CA ILE A 80 -7.33 8.56 -24.71
C ILE A 80 -5.79 8.55 -24.87
N PRO A 81 -5.19 9.52 -25.59
CA PRO A 81 -3.77 9.49 -25.95
C PRO A 81 -2.84 9.92 -24.80
N HIS A 82 -3.40 10.23 -23.63
CA HIS A 82 -2.68 10.68 -22.44
C HIS A 82 -3.26 10.03 -21.18
N GLY A 83 -2.65 8.91 -20.79
CA GLY A 83 -2.78 8.27 -19.48
C GLY A 83 -1.42 7.66 -19.15
N ASP A 84 -0.62 8.37 -18.36
CA ASP A 84 0.85 8.35 -18.39
C ASP A 84 1.56 7.02 -18.06
N LEU A 85 0.85 5.90 -17.84
CA LEU A 85 1.46 4.62 -17.48
C LEU A 85 0.72 3.42 -18.09
N THR A 86 1.30 2.89 -19.17
CA THR A 86 0.79 1.71 -19.88
C THR A 86 0.87 0.46 -19.01
N TRP A 87 -0.21 -0.32 -19.00
CA TRP A 87 -0.18 -1.67 -18.44
C TRP A 87 0.67 -2.60 -19.30
N SER A 88 1.39 -3.49 -18.64
CA SER A 88 2.17 -4.57 -19.24
C SER A 88 1.79 -5.88 -18.55
N SER A 89 2.20 -7.00 -19.13
CA SER A 89 1.93 -8.32 -18.54
C SER A 89 3.18 -9.19 -18.58
N PHE A 90 3.36 -10.00 -17.56
CA PHE A 90 4.38 -11.03 -17.52
C PHE A 90 3.79 -12.34 -16.98
N ASN A 91 4.49 -13.43 -17.27
CA ASN A 91 4.04 -14.77 -16.95
C ASN A 91 4.99 -15.42 -15.94
N ILE A 92 4.44 -16.09 -14.94
CA ILE A 92 5.17 -16.97 -14.02
C ILE A 92 4.62 -18.38 -14.16
N SER A 93 5.49 -19.37 -14.17
CA SER A 93 5.12 -20.79 -14.14
C SER A 93 5.85 -21.49 -13.00
N TYR A 94 5.34 -22.67 -12.62
CA TYR A 94 6.07 -23.55 -11.72
C TYR A 94 7.41 -23.95 -12.35
N ASN A 95 8.47 -24.01 -11.55
CA ASN A 95 9.85 -24.27 -12.00
C ASN A 95 10.46 -25.54 -11.40
N GLY A 96 9.67 -26.33 -10.66
CA GLY A 96 10.10 -27.61 -10.11
C GLY A 96 10.08 -28.73 -11.15
N GLN A 97 10.35 -29.96 -10.70
CA GLN A 97 10.23 -31.13 -11.57
C GLN A 97 8.76 -31.38 -11.92
N ILE A 98 8.50 -31.62 -13.19
CA ILE A 98 7.18 -31.88 -13.75
C ILE A 98 7.25 -33.23 -14.49
N ASP A 99 6.34 -34.14 -14.16
CA ASP A 99 6.13 -35.41 -14.85
C ASP A 99 4.72 -35.48 -15.46
N ALA A 100 4.36 -36.62 -16.08
CA ALA A 100 3.07 -36.78 -16.74
C ALA A 100 1.89 -36.87 -15.77
N ASP A 101 2.15 -37.23 -14.51
CA ASP A 101 1.13 -37.41 -13.47
C ASP A 101 1.03 -36.17 -12.55
N SER A 102 1.81 -35.13 -12.84
CA SER A 102 1.85 -33.90 -12.09
C SER A 102 0.50 -33.17 -12.16
N PRO A 103 0.06 -32.53 -11.06
CA PRO A 103 -1.19 -31.77 -11.06
C PRO A 103 -1.22 -30.67 -12.13
N SER A 104 -2.40 -30.39 -12.70
CA SER A 104 -2.56 -29.40 -13.78
C SER A 104 -1.97 -28.03 -13.45
N TRP A 105 -2.07 -27.60 -12.20
CA TRP A 105 -1.54 -26.31 -11.72
C TRP A 105 -0.02 -26.17 -11.89
N MET A 106 0.74 -27.27 -11.94
CA MET A 106 2.19 -27.24 -12.21
C MET A 106 2.49 -26.97 -13.69
N HIS A 107 1.57 -27.29 -14.59
CA HIS A 107 1.70 -27.05 -16.04
C HIS A 107 1.15 -25.69 -16.48
N GLU A 108 0.39 -25.03 -15.61
CA GLU A 108 -0.25 -23.75 -15.89
C GLU A 108 0.75 -22.59 -15.91
N THR A 109 0.41 -21.59 -16.70
CA THR A 109 1.10 -20.29 -16.72
C THR A 109 0.19 -19.26 -16.07
N TYR A 110 0.73 -18.52 -15.11
CA TYR A 110 0.04 -17.50 -14.36
C TYR A 110 0.43 -16.13 -14.90
N THR A 111 -0.52 -15.40 -15.48
CA THR A 111 -0.31 -14.05 -16.01
C THR A 111 -0.57 -13.00 -14.94
N ILE A 112 0.35 -12.06 -14.79
CA ILE A 112 0.23 -10.91 -13.90
C ILE A 112 0.22 -9.66 -14.79
N HIS A 113 -0.73 -8.76 -14.53
CA HIS A 113 -0.80 -7.46 -15.18
C HIS A 113 -0.20 -6.40 -14.26
N THR A 114 0.69 -5.54 -14.77
CA THR A 114 1.40 -4.55 -13.95
C THR A 114 1.78 -3.28 -14.71
N ARG A 115 1.97 -2.19 -13.97
CA ARG A 115 2.56 -0.93 -14.45
C ARG A 115 4.01 -0.82 -13.99
N ASP A 116 4.82 -0.05 -14.71
CA ASP A 116 6.17 0.29 -14.26
C ASP A 116 6.11 1.13 -12.97
N THR A 117 6.48 0.51 -11.86
CA THR A 117 6.41 1.11 -10.52
C THR A 117 7.36 2.29 -10.34
N LEU A 118 8.47 2.36 -11.08
CA LEU A 118 9.36 3.53 -11.07
C LEU A 118 8.69 4.72 -11.74
N ALA A 119 8.03 4.47 -12.87
CA ALA A 119 7.30 5.52 -13.58
C ALA A 119 6.07 5.99 -12.77
N VAL A 120 5.35 5.07 -12.10
CA VAL A 120 4.31 5.40 -11.10
C VAL A 120 4.85 6.32 -10.00
N GLN A 121 6.00 5.96 -9.40
CA GLN A 121 6.59 6.78 -8.34
C GLN A 121 6.95 8.17 -8.85
N ARG A 122 7.54 8.28 -10.04
CA ARG A 122 7.93 9.56 -10.65
C ARG A 122 6.72 10.45 -10.94
N GLN A 123 5.63 9.87 -11.44
CA GLN A 123 4.39 10.61 -11.67
C GLN A 123 3.80 11.14 -10.35
N LEU A 124 3.72 10.30 -9.31
CA LEU A 124 3.17 10.67 -8.00
C LEU A 124 3.95 11.82 -7.35
N ILE A 125 5.29 11.81 -7.44
CA ILE A 125 6.12 12.85 -6.85
C ILE A 125 6.21 14.12 -7.69
N SER A 126 5.96 14.06 -9.00
CA SER A 126 5.94 15.25 -9.86
C SER A 126 4.59 15.93 -9.94
N ASN A 127 3.53 15.33 -9.36
CA ASN A 127 2.20 15.90 -9.42
C ASN A 127 2.10 17.17 -8.55
N TRP A 128 1.95 18.31 -9.24
CA TRP A 128 1.80 19.65 -8.69
C TRP A 128 0.57 19.84 -7.79
N ASP A 129 -0.49 19.04 -7.96
CA ASP A 129 -1.67 19.06 -7.09
C ASP A 129 -1.30 18.82 -5.61
N PHE A 130 -0.16 18.17 -5.37
CA PHE A 130 0.35 17.86 -4.05
C PHE A 130 1.26 18.92 -3.43
N VAL A 131 1.47 20.09 -4.06
CA VAL A 131 2.41 21.11 -3.57
C VAL A 131 2.18 21.51 -2.09
N ASN A 132 0.93 21.57 -1.65
CA ASN A 132 0.57 21.91 -0.25
C ASN A 132 0.38 20.68 0.65
N GLY A 133 0.55 19.48 0.10
CA GLY A 133 0.30 18.20 0.75
C GLY A 133 1.46 17.22 0.65
N PHE A 134 2.67 17.70 0.38
CA PHE A 134 3.87 16.88 0.22
C PHE A 134 4.91 17.26 1.27
N ASP A 135 5.38 16.28 2.05
CA ASP A 135 6.39 16.45 3.08
C ASP A 135 7.76 15.97 2.55
N TYR A 136 8.67 16.92 2.30
CA TYR A 136 10.02 16.65 1.81
C TYR A 136 10.97 16.10 2.87
N VAL A 137 10.66 16.31 4.15
CA VAL A 137 11.51 16.00 5.29
C VAL A 137 10.70 15.31 6.38
N PRO A 138 11.24 14.28 7.05
CA PRO A 138 10.62 13.78 8.27
C PRO A 138 10.56 14.87 9.34
N PHE A 139 9.44 14.94 10.05
CA PHE A 139 9.20 16.00 11.03
C PHE A 139 8.62 15.43 12.33
N ARG A 140 8.64 16.23 13.39
CA ARG A 140 7.98 15.90 14.65
C ARG A 140 7.07 17.05 15.05
N THR A 141 5.85 16.72 15.42
CA THR A 141 4.88 17.66 15.99
C THR A 141 4.70 17.39 17.47
N TYR A 142 4.60 18.47 18.24
CA TYR A 142 4.40 18.41 19.69
C TYR A 142 3.24 19.31 20.10
N LYS A 143 2.42 18.82 21.03
CA LYS A 143 1.44 19.65 21.74
C LYS A 143 2.16 20.67 22.64
N PRO A 144 1.47 21.73 23.10
CA PRO A 144 2.06 22.71 24.02
C PRO A 144 2.61 22.11 25.32
N ASP A 145 2.10 20.95 25.75
CA ASP A 145 2.56 20.20 26.92
C ASP A 145 3.82 19.34 26.66
N GLY A 146 4.37 19.37 25.44
CA GLY A 146 5.52 18.57 25.03
C GLY A 146 5.17 17.14 24.59
N THR A 147 3.90 16.75 24.60
CA THR A 147 3.46 15.43 24.13
C THR A 147 3.60 15.33 22.61
N ARG A 148 4.27 14.27 22.14
CA ARG A 148 4.41 14.00 20.70
C ARG A 148 3.07 13.63 20.07
N THR A 149 2.83 14.12 18.86
CA THR A 149 1.69 13.76 18.02
C THR A 149 2.16 13.18 16.69
N TRP A 150 1.28 12.40 16.05
CA TRP A 150 1.52 11.78 14.76
C TRP A 150 0.31 11.99 13.87
N SER A 151 0.54 12.29 12.60
CA SER A 151 -0.55 12.54 11.63
C SER A 151 -0.25 11.93 10.27
N ASN A 152 0.98 12.08 9.76
CA ASN A 152 1.42 11.60 8.44
C ASN A 152 2.57 10.59 8.58
N LEU A 153 2.85 9.82 7.53
CA LEU A 153 3.97 8.87 7.52
C LEU A 153 5.30 9.56 7.86
N MET A 154 5.56 10.73 7.28
CA MET A 154 6.78 11.51 7.53
C MET A 154 6.88 12.07 8.95
N SER A 155 5.79 12.05 9.73
CA SER A 155 5.83 12.35 11.18
C SER A 155 6.27 11.15 12.06
N GLY A 156 6.27 9.96 11.44
CA GLY A 156 6.55 8.69 12.07
C GLY A 156 7.99 8.53 12.53
N HIS A 157 8.19 7.70 13.56
CA HIS A 157 9.54 7.37 14.04
C HIS A 157 10.35 6.61 12.98
N TRP A 158 9.67 5.77 12.19
CA TRP A 158 10.28 5.01 11.10
C TRP A 158 10.91 5.92 10.03
N ALA A 159 10.15 6.90 9.51
CA ALA A 159 10.65 7.78 8.45
C ALA A 159 11.88 8.58 8.89
N TRP A 160 11.88 9.03 10.15
CA TRP A 160 13.02 9.70 10.76
C TRP A 160 14.25 8.78 10.84
N LYS A 161 14.09 7.54 11.34
CA LYS A 161 15.17 6.56 11.44
C LYS A 161 15.76 6.22 10.08
N GLN A 162 14.93 6.06 9.04
CA GLN A 162 15.43 5.77 7.69
C GLN A 162 16.14 6.97 7.07
N ALA A 163 15.62 8.18 7.26
CA ALA A 163 16.29 9.38 6.79
C ALA A 163 17.68 9.55 7.43
N ASP A 164 17.82 9.29 8.74
CA ASP A 164 19.13 9.32 9.40
C ASP A 164 20.11 8.33 8.76
N LYS A 165 19.69 7.07 8.51
CA LYS A 165 20.53 6.08 7.82
C LYS A 165 20.90 6.50 6.40
N VAL A 166 19.97 7.11 5.66
CA VAL A 166 20.21 7.63 4.31
C VAL A 166 21.18 8.81 4.35
N ALA A 167 21.20 9.63 5.41
CA ALA A 167 22.17 10.71 5.55
C ALA A 167 23.58 10.25 5.96
N GLU A 168 23.72 9.07 6.57
CA GLU A 168 25.03 8.51 6.96
C GLU A 168 25.89 8.11 5.76
N ASP A 169 25.29 7.67 4.65
CA ASP A 169 26.02 7.32 3.43
C ASP A 169 26.36 8.59 2.62
N PRO A 170 27.66 8.86 2.35
CA PRO A 170 28.08 10.02 1.56
C PRO A 170 27.45 10.11 0.16
N LEU A 171 27.09 8.96 -0.46
CA LEU A 171 26.45 8.95 -1.76
C LEU A 171 25.00 9.43 -1.68
N THR A 172 24.30 9.18 -0.57
CA THR A 172 22.89 9.53 -0.41
C THR A 172 22.66 10.73 0.51
N HIS A 173 23.74 11.28 1.07
CA HIS A 173 23.69 12.49 1.88
C HIS A 173 23.02 13.65 1.13
N GLY A 174 22.07 14.32 1.80
CA GLY A 174 21.27 15.41 1.23
C GLY A 174 20.15 14.97 0.27
N ALA A 175 19.98 13.66 0.00
CA ALA A 175 18.89 13.16 -0.82
C ALA A 175 17.58 13.06 -0.03
N MET A 176 16.47 13.45 -0.67
CA MET A 176 15.10 13.30 -0.17
C MET A 176 14.73 11.83 0.04
N LEU A 177 14.26 11.45 1.22
CA LEU A 177 13.66 10.15 1.45
C LEU A 177 12.28 10.11 0.79
N CYS A 178 12.06 9.12 -0.06
CA CYS A 178 10.79 8.87 -0.73
C CYS A 178 10.27 7.47 -0.39
N PRO A 179 9.52 7.32 0.72
CA PRO A 179 8.93 6.04 1.08
C PRO A 179 7.84 5.63 0.08
N ILE A 180 7.70 4.34 -0.16
CA ILE A 180 6.68 3.77 -1.04
C ILE A 180 5.71 2.97 -0.19
N ILE A 181 4.48 3.46 -0.07
CA ILE A 181 3.41 2.74 0.63
C ILE A 181 2.79 1.77 -0.36
N LEU A 182 2.62 0.52 0.09
CA LEU A 182 1.95 -0.52 -0.66
C LEU A 182 0.67 -0.94 0.07
N GLY A 183 -0.29 -1.43 -0.68
CA GLY A 183 -1.43 -2.12 -0.11
C GLY A 183 -1.97 -3.17 -1.07
N SER A 184 -2.52 -4.25 -0.53
CA SER A 184 -3.24 -5.25 -1.32
C SER A 184 -4.49 -5.65 -0.57
N ASP A 185 -5.57 -5.80 -1.32
CA ASP A 185 -6.83 -6.32 -0.80
C ASP A 185 -7.44 -7.23 -1.87
N LYS A 186 -7.65 -8.50 -1.52
CA LYS A 186 -8.24 -9.47 -2.43
C LYS A 186 -9.76 -9.27 -2.41
N THR A 187 -10.33 -8.86 -3.54
CA THR A 187 -11.74 -8.52 -3.65
C THR A 187 -12.50 -9.46 -4.60
N THR A 188 -13.72 -9.82 -4.20
CA THR A 188 -14.63 -10.63 -5.04
C THR A 188 -15.50 -9.71 -5.88
N VAL A 189 -15.50 -9.88 -7.21
CA VAL A 189 -16.10 -8.93 -8.15
C VAL A 189 -17.46 -9.37 -8.67
N SER A 190 -17.76 -10.68 -8.70
CA SER A 190 -19.09 -11.17 -9.05
C SER A 190 -19.48 -12.41 -8.25
N VAL A 191 -20.69 -12.37 -7.67
CA VAL A 191 -21.31 -13.49 -6.92
C VAL A 191 -22.32 -14.25 -7.80
N ALA A 192 -22.88 -13.61 -8.83
CA ALA A 192 -24.03 -14.13 -9.57
C ALA A 192 -23.70 -14.86 -10.90
N THR A 193 -22.54 -14.64 -11.52
CA THR A 193 -22.24 -15.15 -12.88
C THR A 193 -20.87 -15.83 -13.04
N GLY A 194 -20.15 -16.07 -11.94
CA GLY A 194 -18.93 -16.87 -11.92
C GLY A 194 -17.87 -16.23 -11.03
N ASN A 195 -17.38 -16.97 -10.03
CA ASN A 195 -16.40 -16.54 -9.01
C ASN A 195 -15.16 -15.85 -9.59
N SER A 196 -15.27 -14.57 -9.95
CA SER A 196 -14.18 -13.74 -10.44
C SER A 196 -13.70 -12.92 -9.26
N GLU A 197 -12.47 -13.18 -8.85
CA GLU A 197 -11.79 -12.47 -7.77
C GLU A 197 -10.65 -11.69 -8.42
N PHE A 198 -10.41 -10.47 -7.97
CA PHE A 198 -9.20 -9.72 -8.30
C PHE A 198 -8.35 -9.59 -7.06
N HIS A 199 -7.04 -9.56 -7.26
CA HIS A 199 -6.09 -9.25 -6.21
C HIS A 199 -5.22 -8.07 -6.63
N PRO A 200 -5.76 -6.84 -6.54
CA PRO A 200 -5.02 -5.64 -6.86
C PRO A 200 -3.91 -5.35 -5.83
N VAL A 201 -2.83 -4.75 -6.33
CA VAL A 201 -1.79 -4.11 -5.52
C VAL A 201 -1.80 -2.63 -5.83
N TYR A 202 -1.82 -1.81 -4.78
CA TYR A 202 -1.84 -0.36 -4.84
C TYR A 202 -0.51 0.21 -4.35
N MET A 203 -0.18 1.39 -4.85
CA MET A 203 1.02 2.14 -4.49
C MET A 203 0.67 3.60 -4.20
N SER A 204 1.33 4.19 -3.21
CA SER A 204 1.25 5.61 -2.88
C SER A 204 2.63 6.12 -2.43
N SER A 205 2.92 7.39 -2.68
CA SER A 205 4.12 8.03 -2.16
C SER A 205 3.94 8.39 -0.69
N GLY A 206 4.88 7.98 0.16
CA GLY A 206 4.86 8.22 1.61
C GLY A 206 5.02 9.68 2.01
N ASN A 207 5.56 10.51 1.11
CA ASN A 207 5.67 11.95 1.29
C ASN A 207 4.31 12.65 1.24
N LEU A 208 3.29 12.03 0.64
CA LEU A 208 1.94 12.60 0.62
C LEU A 208 1.36 12.62 2.02
N ARG A 209 0.73 13.74 2.38
CA ARG A 209 -0.05 13.85 3.60
C ARG A 209 -1.33 13.02 3.48
N ASN A 210 -1.85 12.58 4.63
CA ASN A 210 -3.01 11.72 4.67
C ASN A 210 -4.27 12.35 4.07
N GLU A 211 -4.40 13.68 4.14
CA GLU A 211 -5.52 14.39 3.51
C GLU A 211 -5.51 14.23 1.98
N MET A 212 -4.33 14.22 1.35
CA MET A 212 -4.20 14.04 -0.10
C MET A 212 -4.59 12.63 -0.55
N ARG A 213 -4.36 11.61 0.30
CA ARG A 213 -4.79 10.22 0.04
C ARG A 213 -6.31 10.03 0.13
N ARG A 214 -7.02 10.97 0.75
CA ARG A 214 -8.49 10.96 0.87
C ARG A 214 -9.18 11.80 -0.22
N GLY A 215 -8.43 12.59 -0.99
CA GLY A 215 -8.94 13.40 -2.08
C GLY A 215 -8.87 12.71 -3.45
N HIS A 216 -9.53 13.28 -4.45
CA HIS A 216 -9.64 12.77 -5.84
C HIS A 216 -8.38 12.94 -6.72
N CYS A 217 -7.18 13.07 -6.15
CA CYS A 217 -5.97 13.49 -6.89
C CYS A 217 -5.01 12.34 -7.25
N ASP A 218 -5.49 11.10 -7.48
CA ASP A 218 -4.65 9.93 -7.83
C ASP A 218 -3.50 9.64 -6.83
N ALA A 219 -3.68 9.99 -5.55
CA ALA A 219 -2.66 9.78 -4.50
C ALA A 219 -2.42 8.30 -4.17
N VAL A 220 -3.30 7.40 -4.63
CA VAL A 220 -3.19 5.94 -4.51
C VAL A 220 -3.49 5.34 -5.88
N VAL A 221 -2.53 4.61 -6.45
CA VAL A 221 -2.59 4.11 -7.83
C VAL A 221 -2.55 2.58 -7.83
N PRO A 222 -3.44 1.88 -8.55
CA PRO A 222 -3.28 0.45 -8.79
C PRO A 222 -2.06 0.20 -9.69
N ILE A 223 -1.15 -0.67 -9.25
CA ILE A 223 0.11 -0.99 -9.94
C ILE A 223 0.18 -2.43 -10.44
N ALA A 224 -0.65 -3.33 -9.92
CA ALA A 224 -0.71 -4.71 -10.39
C ALA A 224 -2.05 -5.37 -10.11
N PHE A 225 -2.38 -6.38 -10.90
CA PHE A 225 -3.40 -7.39 -10.61
C PHE A 225 -2.71 -8.75 -10.55
N LEU A 226 -2.63 -9.31 -9.35
CA LEU A 226 -1.97 -10.59 -9.10
C LEU A 226 -2.82 -11.75 -9.60
N SER A 227 -2.14 -12.79 -10.08
CA SER A 227 -2.80 -14.04 -10.43
C SER A 227 -3.30 -14.75 -9.16
N ILE A 228 -4.52 -15.27 -9.23
CA ILE A 228 -5.14 -16.08 -8.18
C ILE A 228 -5.20 -17.52 -8.70
N PRO A 229 -4.15 -18.33 -8.45
CA PRO A 229 -4.13 -19.72 -8.88
C PRO A 229 -5.31 -20.48 -8.26
N LYS A 230 -6.08 -21.15 -9.11
CA LYS A 230 -7.19 -22.01 -8.73
C LYS A 230 -6.84 -23.45 -9.11
N THR A 231 -7.29 -24.40 -8.31
CA THR A 231 -7.13 -25.83 -8.59
C THR A 231 -8.38 -26.57 -8.14
N CYS A 232 -8.51 -27.85 -8.49
CA CYS A 232 -9.62 -28.66 -8.00
C CYS A 232 -9.53 -28.84 -6.47
N ARG A 233 -10.67 -29.08 -5.81
CA ARG A 233 -10.75 -29.21 -4.34
C ARG A 233 -9.82 -30.28 -3.77
N GLU A 234 -9.48 -31.29 -4.56
CA GLU A 234 -8.57 -32.38 -4.19
C GLU A 234 -7.14 -31.87 -3.95
N HIS A 235 -6.67 -30.91 -4.76
CA HIS A 235 -5.33 -30.35 -4.67
C HIS A 235 -5.26 -29.05 -3.84
N GLU A 236 -6.40 -28.38 -3.61
CA GLU A 236 -6.44 -27.08 -2.92
C GLU A 236 -5.87 -27.14 -1.48
N ARG A 237 -6.01 -28.29 -0.83
CA ARG A 237 -5.52 -28.53 0.54
C ARG A 237 -4.13 -29.18 0.60
N GLN A 238 -3.53 -29.49 -0.55
CA GLN A 238 -2.18 -30.07 -0.58
C GLN A 238 -1.14 -29.00 -0.24
N ASP A 239 -0.15 -29.38 0.57
CA ASP A 239 0.84 -28.44 1.07
C ASP A 239 1.71 -27.87 -0.06
N ASP A 240 2.00 -28.66 -1.09
CA ASP A 240 2.76 -28.21 -2.28
C ASP A 240 2.04 -27.08 -3.01
N PHE A 241 0.72 -27.21 -3.22
CA PHE A 241 -0.06 -26.15 -3.87
C PHE A 241 -0.14 -24.90 -2.99
N ARG A 242 -0.38 -25.07 -1.67
CA ARG A 242 -0.40 -23.95 -0.72
C ARG A 242 0.95 -23.22 -0.68
N MET A 243 2.05 -23.96 -0.78
CA MET A 243 3.40 -23.42 -0.85
C MET A 243 3.62 -22.66 -2.16
N PHE A 244 3.27 -23.27 -3.30
CA PHE A 244 3.36 -22.65 -4.62
C PHE A 244 2.60 -21.31 -4.66
N ARG A 245 1.39 -21.24 -4.11
CA ARG A 245 0.61 -20.00 -4.04
C ARG A 245 1.36 -18.87 -3.32
N ARG A 246 2.02 -19.20 -2.20
CA ARG A 246 2.81 -18.24 -1.43
C ARG A 246 4.05 -17.79 -2.21
N GLN A 247 4.74 -18.73 -2.88
CA GLN A 247 5.91 -18.43 -3.70
C GLN A 247 5.56 -17.58 -4.92
N LEU A 248 4.47 -17.91 -5.62
CA LEU A 248 3.95 -17.13 -6.75
C LEU A 248 3.65 -15.69 -6.34
N TYR A 249 3.02 -15.49 -5.18
CA TYR A 249 2.74 -14.18 -4.63
C TYR A 249 4.02 -13.34 -4.42
N HIS A 250 5.01 -13.91 -3.72
CA HIS A 250 6.27 -13.19 -3.49
C HIS A 250 7.07 -12.95 -4.78
N ALA A 251 7.17 -13.95 -5.66
CA ALA A 251 7.85 -13.81 -6.94
C ALA A 251 7.21 -12.73 -7.82
N SER A 252 5.88 -12.62 -7.80
CA SER A 252 5.15 -11.56 -8.49
C SER A 252 5.53 -10.18 -7.95
N LEU A 253 5.52 -10.00 -6.63
CA LEU A 253 5.90 -8.71 -6.00
C LEU A 253 7.36 -8.33 -6.24
N VAL A 254 8.29 -9.30 -6.24
CA VAL A 254 9.69 -9.04 -6.63
C VAL A 254 9.75 -8.46 -8.04
N HIS A 255 9.06 -9.08 -9.00
CA HIS A 255 9.08 -8.63 -10.39
C HIS A 255 8.44 -7.24 -10.55
N ILE A 256 7.26 -7.02 -9.94
CA ILE A 256 6.52 -5.75 -10.00
C ILE A 256 7.34 -4.58 -9.44
N LEU A 257 8.04 -4.79 -8.33
CA LEU A 257 8.77 -3.74 -7.62
C LEU A 257 10.24 -3.62 -8.06
N GLN A 258 10.73 -4.54 -8.90
CA GLN A 258 12.12 -4.54 -9.39
C GLN A 258 12.58 -3.20 -10.00
N PRO A 259 11.75 -2.44 -10.76
CA PRO A 259 12.15 -1.15 -11.32
C PRO A 259 12.59 -0.12 -10.26
N LEU A 260 12.09 -0.23 -9.02
CA LEU A 260 12.42 0.69 -7.93
C LEU A 260 13.78 0.41 -7.30
N ARG A 261 14.31 -0.82 -7.44
CA ARG A 261 15.44 -1.34 -6.67
C ARG A 261 16.71 -0.48 -6.81
N GLU A 262 17.01 -0.01 -8.01
CA GLU A 262 18.18 0.84 -8.25
C GLU A 262 18.05 2.18 -7.49
N GLY A 263 16.87 2.80 -7.55
CA GLY A 263 16.56 4.05 -6.86
C GLY A 263 16.58 3.96 -5.33
N MET A 264 16.66 2.74 -4.79
CA MET A 264 16.86 2.52 -3.35
C MET A 264 18.33 2.59 -2.93
N THR A 265 19.29 2.62 -3.84
CA THR A 265 20.72 2.75 -3.48
C THR A 265 21.39 3.91 -4.18
N VAL A 266 20.93 4.24 -5.38
CA VAL A 266 21.44 5.35 -6.18
C VAL A 266 20.39 6.46 -6.22
N PRO A 267 20.69 7.67 -5.70
CA PRO A 267 19.74 8.76 -5.72
C PRO A 267 19.26 9.11 -7.13
N GLN A 268 17.95 9.19 -7.27
CA GLN A 268 17.26 9.54 -8.51
C GLN A 268 16.98 11.04 -8.52
N VAL A 269 17.30 11.73 -9.62
CA VAL A 269 16.91 13.13 -9.78
C VAL A 269 15.44 13.17 -10.19
N VAL A 270 14.60 13.78 -9.36
CA VAL A 270 13.15 13.80 -9.53
C VAL A 270 12.63 15.23 -9.47
N LEU A 271 11.62 15.53 -10.28
CA LEU A 271 10.85 16.78 -10.17
C LEU A 271 9.85 16.63 -9.04
N CYS A 272 9.81 17.61 -8.14
CA CYS A 272 8.90 17.66 -7.02
C CYS A 272 7.69 18.56 -7.29
N PRO A 273 6.63 18.49 -6.46
CA PRO A 273 5.41 19.26 -6.69
C PRO A 273 5.60 20.79 -6.62
N ASP A 274 6.64 21.26 -5.95
CA ASP A 274 7.02 22.67 -5.88
C ASP A 274 7.82 23.18 -7.11
N GLY A 275 8.06 22.31 -8.09
CA GLY A 275 8.79 22.63 -9.32
C GLY A 275 10.30 22.50 -9.20
N HIS A 276 10.84 22.16 -8.04
CA HIS A 276 12.28 21.94 -7.87
C HIS A 276 12.67 20.50 -8.19
N TYR A 277 13.87 20.32 -8.75
CA TYR A 277 14.48 19.01 -8.82
C TYR A 277 15.20 18.71 -7.51
N ARG A 278 15.10 17.46 -7.05
CA ARG A 278 15.83 16.95 -5.89
C ARG A 278 16.41 15.60 -6.19
N ARG A 279 17.54 15.28 -5.55
CA ARG A 279 18.01 13.89 -5.47
C ARG A 279 17.11 13.17 -4.46
N ALA A 280 16.51 12.05 -4.85
CA ALA A 280 15.63 11.26 -4.02
C ALA A 280 16.12 9.81 -3.90
N ILE A 281 16.02 9.25 -2.70
CA ILE A 281 16.20 7.83 -2.44
C ILE A 281 14.85 7.20 -2.18
N PHE A 282 14.51 6.19 -2.98
CA PHE A 282 13.31 5.40 -2.77
C PHE A 282 13.53 4.39 -1.65
N GLU A 283 12.48 4.10 -0.89
CA GLU A 283 12.54 3.03 0.11
C GLU A 283 11.17 2.39 0.25
N LEU A 284 11.11 1.07 0.32
CA LEU A 284 9.83 0.39 0.59
C LEU A 284 9.37 0.78 2.00
N GLY A 285 8.22 1.41 2.05
CA GLY A 285 7.55 1.85 3.25
C GLY A 285 6.50 0.84 3.69
N PRO A 286 5.49 1.29 4.46
CA PRO A 286 4.48 0.41 5.01
C PRO A 286 3.71 -0.37 3.95
N PHE A 287 3.45 -1.65 4.23
CA PHE A 287 2.53 -2.48 3.46
C PHE A 287 1.24 -2.66 4.27
N ILE A 288 0.14 -2.07 3.78
CA ILE A 288 -1.18 -2.11 4.41
C ILE A 288 -1.92 -3.35 3.92
N ALA A 289 -2.27 -4.24 4.84
CA ALA A 289 -2.97 -5.46 4.50
C ALA A 289 -3.79 -5.98 5.68
N ASP A 290 -4.76 -6.86 5.40
CA ASP A 290 -5.49 -7.59 6.44
C ASP A 290 -4.60 -8.68 7.08
N TYR A 291 -5.09 -9.36 8.12
CA TYR A 291 -4.25 -10.32 8.85
C TYR A 291 -3.81 -11.54 8.01
N PRO A 292 -4.69 -12.24 7.28
CA PRO A 292 -4.28 -13.31 6.37
C PRO A 292 -3.18 -12.89 5.38
N GLU A 293 -3.31 -11.70 4.79
CA GLU A 293 -2.35 -11.17 3.85
C GLU A 293 -1.05 -10.73 4.54
N GLN A 294 -1.09 -10.20 5.77
CA GLN A 294 0.10 -9.95 6.59
C GLN A 294 0.88 -11.24 6.88
N VAL A 295 0.17 -12.33 7.17
CA VAL A 295 0.77 -13.66 7.41
C VAL A 295 1.48 -14.15 6.14
N LEU A 296 0.88 -13.93 4.97
CA LEU A 296 1.48 -14.22 3.68
C LEU A 296 2.73 -13.35 3.45
N LEU A 297 2.60 -12.03 3.55
CA LEU A 297 3.68 -11.05 3.35
C LEU A 297 4.91 -11.32 4.23
N ALA A 298 4.68 -11.62 5.52
CA ALA A 298 5.76 -11.89 6.47
C ALA A 298 6.33 -13.31 6.39
N GLY A 299 5.73 -14.22 5.61
CA GLY A 299 6.15 -15.62 5.55
C GLY A 299 6.01 -16.35 6.89
N ILE A 300 4.98 -16.02 7.68
CA ILE A 300 4.74 -16.62 8.99
C ILE A 300 3.58 -17.62 8.98
N VAL A 301 3.49 -18.39 10.07
CA VAL A 301 2.39 -19.33 10.33
C VAL A 301 1.18 -18.54 10.83
N GLN A 302 -0.01 -18.91 10.33
CA GLN A 302 -1.26 -18.29 10.78
C GLN A 302 -1.47 -18.47 12.29
N GLY A 303 -1.94 -17.42 12.95
CA GLY A 303 -2.05 -17.35 14.42
C GLY A 303 -0.82 -16.72 15.09
N TRP A 304 0.27 -16.45 14.36
CA TRP A 304 1.41 -15.72 14.91
C TRP A 304 1.35 -14.22 14.59
N CYS A 305 2.02 -13.41 15.42
CA CYS A 305 2.14 -12.00 15.18
C CYS A 305 3.16 -11.72 14.05
N PRO A 306 2.84 -10.87 13.06
CA PRO A 306 3.78 -10.50 11.99
C PRO A 306 4.92 -9.61 12.48
N LYS A 307 4.80 -8.96 13.65
CA LYS A 307 5.80 -8.02 14.18
C LYS A 307 6.65 -8.61 15.31
N CYS A 308 6.20 -9.68 15.96
CA CYS A 308 6.88 -10.25 17.13
C CYS A 308 6.71 -11.77 17.21
N LEU A 309 7.45 -12.42 18.10
CA LEU A 309 7.43 -13.87 18.31
C LEU A 309 6.21 -14.37 19.11
N ALA A 310 5.16 -13.56 19.28
CA ALA A 310 3.95 -14.01 19.97
C ALA A 310 3.11 -14.94 19.08
N SER A 311 2.67 -16.05 19.66
CA SER A 311 1.67 -16.96 19.07
C SER A 311 0.25 -16.57 19.51
N ASN A 312 -0.77 -17.20 18.91
CA ASN A 312 -2.19 -17.00 19.25
C ASN A 312 -2.52 -17.30 20.72
N LYS A 313 -1.66 -18.03 21.44
CA LYS A 313 -1.81 -18.33 22.87
C LYS A 313 -1.25 -17.23 23.79
N THR A 314 -0.54 -16.25 23.22
CA THR A 314 0.26 -15.27 23.96
C THR A 314 0.08 -13.84 23.46
N LEU A 315 -0.98 -13.57 22.69
CA LEU A 315 -1.23 -12.25 22.08
C LEU A 315 -1.58 -11.15 23.09
N ASP A 316 -1.87 -11.50 24.35
CA ASP A 316 -2.13 -10.54 25.43
C ASP A 316 -0.93 -9.65 25.75
N ASN A 317 0.28 -10.07 25.36
CA ASN A 317 1.52 -9.34 25.59
C ASN A 317 2.30 -9.16 24.29
N ILE A 318 3.05 -8.05 24.21
CA ILE A 318 4.00 -7.82 23.11
C ILE A 318 5.19 -8.77 23.31
N GLY A 319 5.33 -9.73 22.41
CA GLY A 319 6.48 -10.64 22.39
C GLY A 319 7.78 -9.97 21.89
N PRO A 320 8.91 -10.69 21.92
CA PRO A 320 10.17 -10.22 21.34
C PRO A 320 10.00 -9.84 19.86
N PRO A 321 10.59 -8.73 19.40
CA PRO A 321 10.39 -8.26 18.03
C PRO A 321 10.97 -9.23 17.01
N ARG A 322 10.33 -9.31 15.84
CA ARG A 322 10.89 -9.94 14.65
C ARG A 322 11.60 -8.88 13.82
N PHE A 323 12.69 -9.29 13.18
CA PHE A 323 13.39 -8.50 12.19
C PHE A 323 14.03 -9.47 11.20
N ARG A 324 14.27 -8.99 9.99
CA ARG A 324 14.82 -9.76 8.87
C ARG A 324 16.06 -10.55 9.27
N ALA A 325 17.01 -9.91 9.96
CA ALA A 325 18.27 -10.57 10.34
C ALA A 325 18.05 -11.76 11.30
N LEU A 326 17.12 -11.65 12.25
CA LEU A 326 16.75 -12.77 13.13
C LEU A 326 16.11 -13.90 12.33
N THR A 327 15.19 -13.59 11.43
CA THR A 327 14.54 -14.59 10.58
C THR A 327 15.58 -15.32 9.71
N GLU A 328 16.53 -14.59 9.10
CA GLU A 328 17.60 -15.18 8.30
C GLU A 328 18.53 -16.09 9.14
N GLU A 329 18.91 -15.67 10.34
CA GLU A 329 19.73 -16.47 11.26
C GLU A 329 19.01 -17.75 11.71
N LEU A 330 17.72 -17.64 12.09
CA LEU A 330 16.92 -18.79 12.48
C LEU A 330 16.78 -19.79 11.32
N CYS A 331 16.52 -19.30 10.10
CA CYS A 331 16.44 -20.15 8.91
C CYS A 331 17.76 -20.86 8.57
N GLY A 332 18.91 -20.29 8.96
CA GLY A 332 20.22 -20.91 8.75
C GLY A 332 20.57 -22.01 9.76
N ILE A 333 19.93 -22.02 10.93
CA ILE A 333 20.29 -22.90 12.06
C ILE A 333 19.25 -24.02 12.27
N HIS A 334 17.98 -23.73 12.03
CA HIS A 334 16.87 -24.60 12.40
C HIS A 334 16.29 -25.37 11.22
N THR A 335 15.73 -26.55 11.50
CA THR A 335 14.96 -27.31 10.50
C THR A 335 13.61 -26.62 10.23
N GLU A 336 12.99 -26.90 9.07
CA GLU A 336 11.68 -26.35 8.72
C GLU A 336 10.61 -26.62 9.79
N GLN A 337 10.63 -27.82 10.40
CA GLN A 337 9.71 -28.17 11.48
C GLN A 337 9.96 -27.31 12.73
N GLN A 338 11.21 -27.08 13.10
CA GLN A 338 11.55 -26.21 14.24
C GLN A 338 11.13 -24.76 13.98
N LEU A 339 11.37 -24.26 12.76
CA LEU A 339 10.94 -22.92 12.33
C LEU A 339 9.42 -22.77 12.46
N TRP A 340 8.67 -23.77 12.00
CA TRP A 340 7.22 -23.77 12.05
C TRP A 340 6.70 -23.80 13.49
N ASP A 341 7.14 -24.79 14.28
CA ASP A 341 6.57 -25.08 15.60
C ASP A 341 7.01 -24.08 16.67
N ALA A 342 8.30 -23.70 16.70
CA ALA A 342 8.86 -22.88 17.77
C ALA A 342 8.86 -21.38 17.45
N PHE A 343 8.99 -21.02 16.17
CA PHE A 343 9.15 -19.63 15.74
C PHE A 343 8.03 -19.14 14.83
N GLY A 344 7.10 -19.99 14.39
CA GLY A 344 6.02 -19.60 13.50
C GLY A 344 6.51 -19.06 12.16
N ILE A 345 7.64 -19.55 11.64
CA ILE A 345 8.23 -19.15 10.35
C ILE A 345 7.96 -20.26 9.32
N VAL A 346 7.55 -19.88 8.12
CA VAL A 346 7.40 -20.81 6.98
C VAL A 346 8.72 -20.87 6.23
N GLY A 347 9.61 -21.80 6.63
CA GLY A 347 10.99 -21.89 6.14
C GLY A 347 11.19 -21.81 4.62
N PRO A 348 10.41 -22.54 3.79
CA PRO A 348 10.57 -22.52 2.33
C PRO A 348 10.16 -21.21 1.64
N ILE A 349 9.58 -20.25 2.38
CA ILE A 349 9.16 -18.96 1.84
C ILE A 349 10.23 -17.91 2.10
N LYS A 350 10.70 -17.31 1.00
CA LYS A 350 11.52 -16.10 1.04
C LYS A 350 10.61 -14.88 0.79
N PRO A 351 10.35 -14.03 1.80
CA PRO A 351 9.55 -12.83 1.60
C PRO A 351 10.17 -11.91 0.54
N PHE A 352 9.35 -11.39 -0.38
CA PHE A 352 9.78 -10.54 -1.51
C PHE A 352 10.69 -9.38 -1.07
N ILE A 353 10.44 -8.85 0.12
CA ILE A 353 11.16 -7.71 0.70
C ILE A 353 12.68 -7.96 0.79
N THR A 354 13.08 -9.23 0.90
CA THR A 354 14.48 -9.61 1.06
C THR A 354 15.33 -9.32 -0.19
N GLU A 355 14.69 -9.16 -1.35
CA GLU A 355 15.34 -8.75 -2.60
C GLU A 355 15.62 -7.24 -2.65
N PHE A 356 15.08 -6.46 -1.71
CA PHE A 356 15.20 -5.01 -1.68
C PHE A 356 16.10 -4.54 -0.53
N PRO A 357 16.95 -3.52 -0.77
CA PRO A 357 17.84 -2.97 0.24
C PRO A 357 17.06 -2.18 1.30
N ARG A 358 17.59 -2.16 2.54
CA ARG A 358 17.03 -1.43 3.70
C ARG A 358 15.56 -1.71 4.02
N ALA A 359 15.04 -2.84 3.57
CA ALA A 359 13.64 -3.20 3.75
C ALA A 359 13.48 -4.43 4.68
N ASP A 360 12.54 -4.33 5.63
CA ASP A 360 12.21 -5.38 6.62
C ASP A 360 10.70 -5.46 6.79
N ILE A 361 10.09 -6.56 6.34
CA ILE A 361 8.64 -6.71 6.35
C ILE A 361 8.05 -6.65 7.76
N HIS A 362 8.79 -7.07 8.79
CA HIS A 362 8.32 -7.04 10.18
C HIS A 362 8.23 -5.61 10.73
N GLU A 363 9.05 -4.67 10.23
CA GLU A 363 8.94 -3.24 10.52
C GLU A 363 7.85 -2.57 9.66
N LEU A 364 7.66 -3.04 8.42
CA LEU A 364 6.83 -2.38 7.40
C LEU A 364 5.36 -2.81 7.40
N ILE A 365 4.99 -3.93 8.01
CA ILE A 365 3.57 -4.31 8.07
C ILE A 365 2.73 -3.26 8.79
N SER A 366 1.64 -2.85 8.14
CA SER A 366 0.63 -1.94 8.69
C SER A 366 -0.74 -2.64 8.72
N PRO A 367 -1.48 -2.56 9.83
CA PRO A 367 -2.84 -3.08 9.89
C PRO A 367 -3.77 -2.30 8.99
N ASP A 368 -4.59 -3.03 8.23
CA ASP A 368 -5.80 -2.46 7.67
C ASP A 368 -6.80 -2.17 8.80
N ILE A 369 -7.04 -0.89 9.04
CA ILE A 369 -7.94 -0.40 10.08
C ILE A 369 -9.39 -0.83 9.81
N LEU A 370 -9.80 -0.88 8.53
CA LEU A 370 -11.16 -1.27 8.17
C LEU A 370 -11.40 -2.73 8.57
N HIS A 371 -10.52 -3.63 8.14
CA HIS A 371 -10.70 -5.06 8.38
C HIS A 371 -10.43 -5.45 9.84
N GLN A 372 -9.42 -4.88 10.50
CA GLN A 372 -9.01 -5.33 11.83
C GLN A 372 -9.76 -4.63 12.98
N LEU A 373 -9.94 -3.31 12.89
CA LEU A 373 -10.53 -2.53 13.96
C LEU A 373 -12.04 -2.36 13.77
N ILE A 374 -12.45 -1.80 12.65
CA ILE A 374 -13.85 -1.42 12.41
C ILE A 374 -14.71 -2.67 12.18
N LYS A 375 -14.35 -3.49 11.20
CA LYS A 375 -15.08 -4.71 10.88
C LYS A 375 -14.80 -5.80 11.92
N GLY A 376 -13.54 -6.13 12.18
CA GLY A 376 -13.18 -7.19 13.12
C GLY A 376 -13.59 -6.86 14.56
N THR A 377 -12.88 -5.96 15.22
CA THR A 377 -13.06 -5.70 16.66
C THR A 377 -14.42 -5.08 16.99
N PHE A 378 -14.84 -4.06 16.26
CA PHE A 378 -16.07 -3.36 16.59
C PHE A 378 -17.31 -4.14 16.10
N LYS A 379 -17.46 -4.37 14.80
CA LYS A 379 -18.66 -5.00 14.23
C LYS A 379 -18.76 -6.50 14.56
N ASP A 380 -17.76 -7.29 14.21
CA ASP A 380 -17.86 -8.74 14.29
C ASP A 380 -17.71 -9.28 15.73
N HIS A 381 -17.10 -8.51 16.63
CA HIS A 381 -16.98 -8.89 18.05
C HIS A 381 -17.90 -8.11 18.98
N ILE A 382 -17.74 -6.79 19.10
CA ILE A 382 -18.49 -5.99 20.09
C ILE A 382 -19.98 -5.96 19.74
N VAL A 383 -20.36 -5.60 18.51
CA VAL A 383 -21.77 -5.55 18.11
C VAL A 383 -22.39 -6.93 18.23
N SER A 384 -21.75 -7.97 17.70
CA SER A 384 -22.24 -9.36 17.83
C SER A 384 -22.45 -9.80 19.29
N TRP A 385 -21.56 -9.39 20.21
CA TRP A 385 -21.73 -9.66 21.64
C TRP A 385 -22.92 -8.89 22.23
N VAL A 386 -23.07 -7.61 21.89
CA VAL A 386 -24.23 -6.79 22.30
C VAL A 386 -25.53 -7.40 21.80
N GLU A 387 -25.58 -7.86 20.55
CA GLU A 387 -26.75 -8.56 20.02
C GLU A 387 -27.09 -9.81 20.83
N GLY A 388 -26.08 -10.62 21.15
CA GLY A 388 -26.24 -11.82 21.97
C GLY A 388 -26.78 -11.51 23.36
N TYR A 389 -26.29 -10.43 23.98
CA TYR A 389 -26.78 -9.95 25.25
C TYR A 389 -28.24 -9.48 25.17
N ILE A 390 -28.60 -8.66 24.18
CA ILE A 390 -29.97 -8.15 24.00
C ILE A 390 -30.95 -9.32 23.80
N LYS A 391 -30.59 -10.28 22.94
CA LYS A 391 -31.41 -11.49 22.68
C LYS A 391 -31.57 -12.36 23.93
N ALA A 392 -30.61 -12.36 24.84
CA ALA A 392 -30.67 -13.13 26.09
C ALA A 392 -31.41 -12.39 27.22
N ALA A 393 -31.33 -11.06 27.26
CA ALA A 393 -31.87 -10.23 28.34
C ALA A 393 -33.34 -9.82 28.14
N HIS A 394 -33.85 -9.85 26.90
CA HIS A 394 -35.19 -9.36 26.56
C HIS A 394 -36.06 -10.42 25.87
N PRO A 395 -37.40 -10.34 25.98
CA PRO A 395 -38.31 -11.13 25.15
C PRO A 395 -38.08 -10.88 23.65
N PRO A 396 -38.33 -11.86 22.76
CA PRO A 396 -37.95 -11.76 21.34
C PRO A 396 -38.46 -10.51 20.60
N ALA A 397 -39.70 -10.08 20.89
CA ALA A 397 -40.28 -8.89 20.25
C ALA A 397 -39.60 -7.59 20.69
N GLU A 398 -39.20 -7.51 21.96
CA GLU A 398 -38.50 -6.35 22.52
C GLU A 398 -37.04 -6.32 22.06
N ALA A 399 -36.37 -7.48 22.05
CA ALA A 399 -35.03 -7.62 21.48
C ALA A 399 -34.97 -7.15 20.02
N GLN A 400 -35.92 -7.58 19.19
CA GLN A 400 -36.00 -7.16 17.79
C GLN A 400 -36.23 -5.65 17.65
N TRP A 401 -37.10 -5.07 18.48
CA TRP A 401 -37.34 -3.63 18.46
C TRP A 401 -36.09 -2.82 18.86
N ILE A 402 -35.33 -3.28 19.87
CA ILE A 402 -34.07 -2.64 20.28
C ILE A 402 -33.04 -2.73 19.16
N MET A 403 -32.93 -3.90 18.49
CA MET A 403 -32.03 -4.08 17.34
C MET A 403 -32.41 -3.15 16.18
N ASP A 404 -33.69 -3.06 15.85
CA ASP A 404 -34.17 -2.15 14.79
C ASP A 404 -33.90 -0.67 15.12
N ASP A 405 -33.94 -0.27 16.40
CA ASP A 405 -33.60 1.10 16.82
C ASP A 405 -32.09 1.37 16.72
N ILE A 406 -31.25 0.39 17.06
CA ILE A 406 -29.78 0.48 16.88
C ILE A 406 -29.45 0.64 15.39
N ASP A 407 -30.00 -0.23 14.52
CA ASP A 407 -29.76 -0.19 13.07
C ASP A 407 -30.20 1.15 12.47
N ARG A 408 -31.35 1.69 12.89
CA ARG A 408 -31.81 3.01 12.45
C ARG A 408 -30.83 4.11 12.84
N ARG A 409 -30.29 4.08 14.06
CA ARG A 409 -29.33 5.10 14.52
C ARG A 409 -27.97 4.96 13.86
N GLU A 410 -27.53 3.74 13.54
CA GLU A 410 -26.31 3.51 12.77
C GLU A 410 -26.44 4.01 11.32
N ALA A 411 -27.59 3.80 10.66
CA ALA A 411 -27.84 4.30 9.31
C ALA A 411 -27.68 5.84 9.23
N PHE A 412 -28.19 6.56 10.23
CA PHE A 412 -27.99 8.02 10.34
C PHE A 412 -26.52 8.42 10.59
N PHE A 413 -25.73 7.56 11.23
CA PHE A 413 -24.32 7.83 11.55
C PHE A 413 -23.40 7.57 10.35
N ILE A 414 -23.67 6.50 9.59
CA ILE A 414 -22.91 6.12 8.39
C ILE A 414 -23.13 7.13 7.26
N ASP A 415 -24.37 7.58 7.03
CA ASP A 415 -24.68 8.60 6.01
C ASP A 415 -23.99 9.95 6.31
N GLY A 416 -23.77 10.29 7.58
CA GLY A 416 -23.02 11.49 7.98
C GLY A 416 -21.50 11.36 7.85
N LEU A 417 -20.96 10.14 7.87
CA LEU A 417 -19.52 9.85 7.78
C LEU A 417 -19.00 9.72 6.34
N PHE A 418 -19.88 9.44 5.38
CA PHE A 418 -19.55 9.41 3.94
C PHE A 418 -19.75 10.76 3.23
N LEU A 419 -20.37 11.75 3.89
CA LEU A 419 -20.60 13.10 3.39
C LEU A 419 -19.64 14.17 3.97
N CYS A 420 -18.56 13.76 4.65
CA CYS A 420 -17.54 14.67 5.21
C CYS A 420 -16.11 14.29 4.80
#